data_AF-A0A7W9GEY5-F1
#
_entry.id   AF-A0A7W9GEY5-F1
#
_cell.length_a   1.000
_cell.length_b   1.000
_cell.length_c   1.000
_cell.angle_alpha   90.00
_cell.angle_beta   90.00
_cell.angle_gamma   90.00
#
_symmetry.space_group_name_H-M   'P 1'
#
loop_
_entity.id
_entity.type
_entity.pdbx_description
1 polymer ?
#
loop_
_entity_poly.entity_id
_entity_poly.type
_entity_poly.pdbx_seq_one_letter_code
_entity_poly.pdbx_strand_id
1 'polypeptide(L)'
;MPIEKLAEEYKRGRRFFDSQDYVGAARILAQVVGAAPDNLAARLLLARAYYHSAQLGRAEAELRLVLERDPAEGYACLLLGRTLQRQNRPKDAEPYLRMHAAMTGE
;
A
#
# COMPACT_ATOMS: atom_id res chain seq x y z
N MET A 1 5.25 18.50 10.39
CA MET A 1 5.55 17.61 11.52
C MET A 1 7.06 17.37 11.53
N PRO A 2 7.77 17.40 12.67
CA PRO A 2 9.21 17.11 12.69
C PRO A 2 9.51 15.66 12.26
N ILE A 3 10.66 15.41 11.63
CA ILE A 3 11.04 14.10 11.03
C ILE A 3 11.04 12.98 12.07
N GLU A 4 11.54 13.24 13.28
CA GLU A 4 11.55 12.27 14.38
C GLU A 4 10.13 11.82 14.78
N LYS A 5 9.18 12.76 14.76
CA LYS A 5 7.77 12.47 15.06
C LYS A 5 7.11 11.65 13.94
N LEU A 6 7.51 11.86 12.68
CA LEU A 6 7.03 11.04 11.56
C LEU A 6 7.53 9.60 11.65
N ALA A 7 8.78 9.41 12.05
CA ALA A 7 9.35 8.08 12.27
C ALA A 7 8.60 7.34 13.40
N GLU A 8 8.25 8.04 14.47
CA GLU A 8 7.48 7.44 15.58
C GLU A 8 6.05 7.09 15.18
N GLU A 9 5.35 7.98 14.47
CA GLU A 9 4.00 7.70 13.96
C GLU A 9 4.02 6.56 12.93
N TYR A 10 5.06 6.44 12.11
CA TYR A 10 5.24 5.29 11.22
C TYR A 10 5.38 3.98 12.01
N LYS A 11 6.25 3.95 13.04
CA LYS A 11 6.41 2.78 13.92
C LYS A 11 5.10 2.42 14.61
N ARG A 12 4.35 3.41 15.08
CA ARG A 12 3.04 3.23 15.70
C ARG A 12 2.03 2.65 14.71
N GLY A 13 1.93 3.21 13.52
CA GLY A 13 1.08 2.67 12.44
C GLY A 13 1.44 1.23 12.10
N ARG A 14 2.74 0.90 12.06
CA ARG A 14 3.21 -0.47 11.87
C ARG A 14 2.80 -1.42 13.00
N ARG A 15 2.82 -0.99 14.27
CA ARG A 15 2.34 -1.82 15.39
C ARG A 15 0.85 -2.12 15.29
N PHE A 16 0.02 -1.14 14.93
CA PHE A 16 -1.41 -1.38 14.68
C PHE A 16 -1.60 -2.39 13.54
N PHE A 17 -0.83 -2.26 12.46
CA PHE A 17 -0.89 -3.18 11.33
C PHE A 17 -0.52 -4.62 11.74
N ASP A 18 0.55 -4.76 12.53
CA ASP A 18 1.03 -6.05 13.05
C ASP A 18 0.00 -6.71 13.99
N SER A 19 -0.69 -5.91 14.79
CA SER A 19 -1.83 -6.35 15.62
C SER A 19 -3.14 -6.55 14.85
N GLN A 20 -3.09 -6.53 13.51
CA GLN A 20 -4.24 -6.67 12.60
C GLN A 20 -5.33 -5.61 12.75
N ASP A 21 -5.09 -4.54 13.50
CA ASP A 21 -5.95 -3.35 13.50
C ASP A 21 -5.62 -2.48 12.29
N TYR A 22 -6.13 -2.93 11.13
CA TYR A 22 -5.86 -2.30 9.85
C TYR A 22 -6.53 -0.93 9.72
N VAL A 23 -7.65 -0.68 10.40
CA VAL A 23 -8.32 0.62 10.41
C VAL A 23 -7.51 1.62 11.24
N GLY A 24 -7.06 1.22 12.43
CA GLY A 24 -6.15 2.00 13.27
C GLY A 24 -4.83 2.30 12.56
N ALA A 25 -4.25 1.30 11.90
CA ALA A 25 -3.04 1.45 11.10
C ALA A 25 -3.22 2.48 9.98
N ALA A 26 -4.28 2.35 9.18
CA ALA A 26 -4.56 3.26 8.07
C ALA A 26 -4.71 4.71 8.55
N ARG A 27 -5.37 4.94 9.69
CA ARG A 27 -5.53 6.29 10.25
C ARG A 27 -4.19 6.95 10.55
N ILE A 28 -3.29 6.25 11.22
CA ILE A 28 -1.97 6.78 11.58
C ILE A 28 -1.09 6.95 10.32
N LEU A 29 -1.07 5.92 9.47
CA LEU A 29 -0.22 5.91 8.27
C LEU A 29 -0.64 6.97 7.24
N ALA A 30 -1.94 7.31 7.15
CA ALA A 30 -2.41 8.40 6.30
C ALA A 30 -1.81 9.76 6.71
N GLN A 31 -1.63 10.00 8.02
CA GLN A 31 -0.98 11.22 8.50
C GLN A 31 0.52 11.25 8.14
N VAL A 32 1.19 10.09 8.24
CA VAL A 32 2.59 9.94 7.85
C VAL A 32 2.77 10.23 6.36
N VAL A 33 1.96 9.60 5.51
CA VAL A 33 2.01 9.79 4.05
C VAL A 33 1.65 11.22 3.66
N GLY A 34 0.67 11.84 4.31
CA GLY A 34 0.32 13.23 4.06
C GLY A 34 1.44 14.23 4.38
N ALA A 35 2.28 13.91 5.36
CA ALA A 35 3.42 14.75 5.74
C ALA A 35 4.73 14.38 5.03
N ALA A 36 4.84 13.17 4.49
CA ALA A 36 5.98 12.68 3.72
C ALA A 36 5.50 11.88 2.49
N PRO A 37 4.98 12.55 1.45
CA PRO A 37 4.34 11.89 0.31
C PRO A 37 5.31 11.04 -0.52
N ASP A 38 6.60 11.34 -0.50
CA ASP A 38 7.65 10.59 -1.20
C ASP A 38 8.13 9.35 -0.42
N ASN A 39 7.63 9.12 0.80
CA ASN A 39 7.96 7.92 1.57
C ASN A 39 7.15 6.72 1.06
N LEU A 40 7.68 6.04 0.04
CA LEU A 40 7.04 4.89 -0.60
C LEU A 40 6.79 3.73 0.38
N ALA A 41 7.67 3.51 1.37
CA ALA A 41 7.48 2.47 2.37
C ALA A 41 6.25 2.73 3.26
N ALA A 42 6.07 3.99 3.71
CA ALA A 42 4.87 4.39 4.46
C ALA A 42 3.61 4.29 3.60
N ARG A 43 3.70 4.70 2.33
CA ARG A 43 2.60 4.61 1.36
C ARG A 43 2.18 3.16 1.09
N LEU A 44 3.14 2.26 0.90
CA LEU A 44 2.88 0.84 0.68
C LEU A 44 2.25 0.21 1.92
N LEU A 45 2.71 0.54 3.12
CA LEU A 45 2.10 0.05 4.35
C LEU A 45 0.67 0.56 4.54
N LEU A 46 0.41 1.83 4.17
CA LEU A 46 -0.94 2.40 4.15
C LEU A 46 -1.86 1.64 3.17
N ALA A 47 -1.39 1.39 1.95
CA ALA A 47 -2.13 0.62 0.95
C ALA A 47 -2.49 -0.79 1.46
N ARG A 48 -1.54 -1.48 2.11
CA ARG A 48 -1.78 -2.78 2.76
C ARG A 48 -2.87 -2.69 3.82
N ALA A 49 -2.82 -1.66 4.67
CA ALA A 49 -3.83 -1.44 5.70
C ALA A 49 -5.22 -1.22 5.07
N TYR A 50 -5.32 -0.45 3.99
CA TYR A 50 -6.56 -0.28 3.25
C TYR A 50 -7.06 -1.57 2.61
N TYR A 51 -6.17 -2.38 2.02
CA TYR A 51 -6.53 -3.67 1.44
C TYR A 51 -7.14 -4.60 2.49
N HIS A 52 -6.47 -4.78 3.64
CA HIS A 52 -6.94 -5.67 4.69
C HIS A 52 -8.22 -5.18 5.39
N SER A 53 -8.45 -3.86 5.44
CA SER A 53 -9.69 -3.27 5.94
C SER A 53 -10.79 -3.11 4.88
N ALA A 54 -10.65 -3.76 3.72
CA ALA A 54 -11.61 -3.73 2.61
C ALA A 54 -11.89 -2.33 2.00
N GLN A 55 -11.03 -1.34 2.27
CA GLN A 55 -11.08 0.00 1.67
C GLN A 55 -10.38 -0.01 0.29
N LEU A 56 -10.88 -0.85 -0.63
CA LEU A 56 -10.15 -1.22 -1.85
C LEU A 56 -9.86 -0.03 -2.77
N GLY A 57 -10.78 0.93 -2.90
CA GLY A 57 -10.54 2.13 -3.73
C GLY A 57 -9.39 3.00 -3.22
N ARG A 58 -9.23 3.08 -1.89
CA ARG A 58 -8.09 3.78 -1.27
C ARG A 58 -6.80 3.00 -1.45
N ALA A 59 -6.84 1.67 -1.27
CA ALA A 59 -5.67 0.82 -1.52
C ALA A 59 -5.16 0.98 -2.96
N GLU A 60 -6.06 0.94 -3.94
CA GLU A 60 -5.75 1.11 -5.36
C GLU A 60 -5.07 2.45 -5.65
N ALA A 61 -5.60 3.56 -5.11
CA ALA A 61 -5.03 4.89 -5.30
C ALA A 61 -3.59 4.99 -4.77
N GLU A 62 -3.34 4.49 -3.55
CA GLU A 62 -2.01 4.50 -2.96
C GLU A 62 -1.03 3.61 -3.73
N LEU A 63 -1.46 2.44 -4.20
CA LEU A 63 -0.62 1.50 -4.95
C LEU A 63 -0.21 2.06 -6.31
N ARG A 64 -1.12 2.75 -7.00
CA ARG A 64 -0.75 3.42 -8.26
C ARG A 64 0.31 4.48 -8.07
N LEU A 65 0.22 5.26 -6.99
CA LEU A 65 1.24 6.25 -6.66
C LEU A 65 2.59 5.60 -6.30
N VAL A 66 2.58 4.44 -5.62
CA VAL A 66 3.81 3.66 -5.40
C VAL A 66 4.41 3.25 -6.75
N LEU A 67 3.62 2.64 -7.64
CA LEU A 67 4.11 2.14 -8.94
C LEU A 67 4.47 3.23 -9.95
N GLU A 68 3.91 4.44 -9.83
CA GLU A 68 4.34 5.60 -10.61
C GLU A 68 5.78 6.01 -10.26
N ARG A 69 6.17 5.85 -8.99
CA ARG A 69 7.50 6.22 -8.49
C ARG A 69 8.50 5.08 -8.55
N ASP A 70 8.05 3.87 -8.27
CA ASP A 70 8.84 2.65 -8.37
C ASP A 70 8.04 1.56 -9.12
N PRO A 71 8.14 1.54 -10.47
CA PRO A 71 7.48 0.53 -11.29
C PRO A 71 7.98 -0.90 -11.04
N ALA A 72 9.14 -1.06 -10.38
CA ALA A 72 9.75 -2.35 -10.09
C ALA A 72 9.40 -2.89 -8.69
N GLU A 73 8.56 -2.17 -7.92
CA GLU A 73 8.08 -2.62 -6.61
C GLU A 73 7.12 -3.81 -6.79
N GLY A 74 7.69 -5.01 -6.85
CA GLY A 74 6.98 -6.25 -7.14
C GLY A 74 5.86 -6.56 -6.16
N TYR A 75 5.97 -6.16 -4.89
CA TYR A 75 4.90 -6.37 -3.93
C TYR A 75 3.71 -5.42 -4.18
N ALA A 76 3.96 -4.18 -4.63
CA ALA A 76 2.89 -3.27 -5.02
C ALA A 76 2.16 -3.77 -6.28
N CYS A 77 2.88 -4.34 -7.26
CA CYS A 77 2.27 -5.00 -8.43
C CYS A 77 1.32 -6.12 -8.01
N LEU A 78 1.77 -7.05 -7.15
CA LEU A 78 0.94 -8.13 -6.62
C LEU A 78 -0.30 -7.60 -5.90
N LEU A 79 -0.10 -6.64 -5.00
CA LEU A 79 -1.16 -6.13 -4.15
C LEU A 79 -2.20 -5.33 -4.95
N LEU A 80 -1.79 -4.59 -5.98
CA LEU A 80 -2.69 -3.88 -6.88
C LEU A 80 -3.53 -4.87 -7.71
N GLY A 81 -2.90 -5.90 -8.26
CA GLY A 81 -3.62 -6.98 -8.95
C GLY A 81 -4.68 -7.62 -8.06
N ARG A 82 -4.34 -8.00 -6.82
CA ARG A 82 -5.29 -8.58 -5.86
C ARG A 82 -6.39 -7.60 -5.45
N THR A 83 -6.06 -6.32 -5.31
CA THR A 83 -7.04 -5.25 -5.00
C THR A 83 -8.07 -5.14 -6.10
N LEU A 84 -7.64 -5.10 -7.37
CA LEU A 84 -8.51 -5.01 -8.54
C LEU A 84 -9.37 -6.27 -8.71
N GLN A 85 -8.84 -7.46 -8.44
CA GLN A 85 -9.64 -8.69 -8.40
C GLN A 85 -10.75 -8.63 -7.36
N ARG A 86 -10.45 -8.17 -6.12
CA ARG A 86 -11.46 -8.02 -5.06
C ARG A 86 -12.49 -6.93 -5.36
N GLN A 87 -12.18 -5.99 -6.24
CA GLN A 87 -13.14 -5.02 -6.79
C GLN A 87 -13.96 -5.57 -7.96
N ASN A 88 -13.85 -6.86 -8.29
CA ASN A 88 -14.49 -7.47 -9.46
C ASN A 88 -14.00 -6.89 -10.81
N ARG A 89 -12.72 -6.50 -10.88
CA ARG A 89 -12.06 -5.92 -12.06
C ARG A 89 -10.85 -6.76 -12.51
N PRO A 90 -11.03 -8.05 -12.86
CA PRO A 90 -9.92 -8.95 -13.19
C PRO A 90 -9.15 -8.53 -14.46
N LYS A 91 -9.81 -7.88 -15.43
CA LYS A 91 -9.14 -7.38 -16.65
C LYS A 91 -8.13 -6.28 -16.35
N ASP A 92 -8.46 -5.39 -15.40
CA ASP A 92 -7.54 -4.34 -14.95
C ASP A 92 -6.39 -4.91 -14.10
N ALA A 93 -6.62 -6.04 -13.40
CA ALA A 93 -5.63 -6.70 -12.55
C ALA A 93 -4.53 -7.42 -13.34
N GLU A 94 -4.89 -8.00 -14.48
CA GLU A 94 -4.04 -8.85 -15.30
C GLU A 94 -2.64 -8.28 -15.61
N PRO A 95 -2.48 -7.02 -16.08
CA PRO A 95 -1.16 -6.48 -16.35
C PRO A 95 -0.26 -6.47 -15.10
N TYR A 96 -0.78 -6.11 -13.93
CA TYR A 96 0.00 -6.03 -12.70
C TYR A 96 0.40 -7.41 -12.17
N LEU A 97 -0.48 -8.41 -12.30
CA LEU A 97 -0.17 -9.79 -11.91
C LEU A 97 0.87 -10.43 -12.83
N ARG A 98 0.79 -10.17 -14.15
CA ARG A 98 1.83 -10.61 -15.09
C ARG A 98 3.18 -9.95 -14.79
N MET A 99 3.19 -8.64 -14.51
CA MET A 99 4.42 -7.95 -14.12
C MET A 99 5.04 -8.56 -12.86
N HIS A 100 4.23 -8.86 -11.85
CA HIS A 100 4.70 -9.56 -10.66
C HIS A 100 5.31 -10.93 -10.98
N ALA A 101 4.61 -11.77 -11.75
CA ALA A 101 5.10 -13.10 -12.14
C ALA A 101 6.43 -13.02 -12.91
N ALA A 102 6.56 -12.05 -13.84
CA ALA A 102 7.78 -11.82 -14.58
C ALA A 102 8.96 -11.41 -13.68
N MET A 103 8.70 -10.73 -12.56
CA MET A 103 9.72 -10.34 -11.57
C MET A 103 10.12 -11.50 -10.64
N THR A 104 9.17 -12.39 -10.30
CA THR A 104 9.42 -13.52 -9.38
C THR A 104 9.91 -14.78 -10.09
N GLY A 105 9.79 -14.87 -11.41
CA GLY A 105 10.20 -16.03 -12.20
C GLY A 105 9.24 -17.22 -12.08
N GLU A 106 8.00 -16.97 -11.64
CA GLU A 106 6.90 -17.95 -11.57
C GLU A 106 6.16 -18.12 -12.90
#